data_AF-A0A0C3NX65-F1
#
_entry.id   AF-A0A0C3NX65-F1
#
_cell.length_a   1.000
_cell.length_b   1.000
_cell.length_c   1.000
_cell.angle_alpha   90.00
_cell.angle_beta   90.00
_cell.angle_gamma   90.00
#
_symmetry.space_group_name_H-M   'P 1'
#
loop_
_entity.id
_entity.type
_entity.pdbx_description
1 polymer ?
#
loop_
_entity_poly.entity_id
_entity_poly.type
_entity_poly.pdbx_seq_one_letter_code
_entity_poly.pdbx_strand_id
1 'polypeptide(L)'
;MKRLHPFLNGWVPALAINARCNNDVKLLTNSRATTNLSFYITTYQTKKQGKHYNLSAVLTKGLAYHNARTPYLEDLRNQQRLLLFRLVHTINREQELAAPMVMLYLMGWGDTYQSHHYMPIYWSSF
;
A
#
# COMPACT_ATOMS: atom_id res chain seq x y z
N MET A 1 16.64 -34.26 7.56
CA MET A 1 15.41 -34.51 6.78
C MET A 1 15.80 -34.88 5.37
N LYS A 2 15.37 -36.03 4.85
CA LYS A 2 15.72 -36.49 3.48
C LYS A 2 14.81 -35.80 2.46
N ARG A 3 15.37 -35.14 1.44
CA ARG A 3 14.60 -34.43 0.41
C ARG A 3 14.08 -35.44 -0.63
N LEU A 4 12.78 -35.74 -0.60
CA LEU A 4 12.14 -36.69 -1.52
C LEU A 4 11.91 -36.13 -2.94
N HIS A 5 11.87 -34.79 -3.06
CA HIS A 5 11.65 -34.10 -4.33
C HIS A 5 12.74 -33.04 -4.53
N PRO A 6 13.81 -33.33 -5.31
CA PRO A 6 14.97 -32.47 -5.43
C PRO A 6 14.69 -31.15 -6.18
N PHE A 7 13.65 -31.11 -7.02
CA PHE A 7 13.25 -29.93 -7.78
C PHE A 7 12.18 -29.06 -7.08
N LEU A 8 11.60 -29.55 -5.98
CA LEU A 8 10.68 -28.77 -5.15
C LEU A 8 11.47 -28.08 -4.04
N ASN A 9 11.27 -26.77 -3.89
CA ASN A 9 11.78 -25.99 -2.76
C ASN A 9 11.19 -26.52 -1.44
N GLY A 10 11.66 -26.01 -0.30
CA GLY A 10 11.02 -26.34 0.98
C GLY A 10 9.55 -25.94 0.92
N TRP A 11 8.63 -26.89 0.81
CA TRP A 11 7.21 -26.58 0.60
C TRP A 11 6.38 -27.04 1.79
N VAL A 12 5.32 -26.30 2.09
CA VAL A 12 4.35 -26.63 3.13
C VAL A 12 3.01 -26.90 2.46
N PRO A 13 2.41 -28.10 2.62
CA PRO A 13 1.16 -28.45 1.94
C PRO A 13 0.03 -27.45 2.16
N ALA A 14 -0.14 -26.98 3.39
CA ALA A 14 -1.16 -25.97 3.70
C ALA A 14 -0.96 -24.67 2.92
N LEU A 15 0.28 -24.19 2.78
CA LEU A 15 0.58 -22.97 2.01
C LEU A 15 0.41 -23.20 0.51
N ALA A 16 0.86 -24.34 -0.01
CA ALA A 16 0.71 -24.67 -1.42
C ALA A 16 -0.76 -24.75 -1.85
N ILE A 17 -1.62 -25.35 -1.00
CA ILE A 17 -3.06 -25.49 -1.28
C ILE A 17 -3.78 -24.14 -1.21
N ASN A 18 -3.52 -23.35 -0.16
CA ASN A 18 -4.25 -22.10 0.07
C ASN A 18 -3.75 -20.95 -0.81
N ALA A 19 -2.42 -20.78 -0.93
CA ALA A 19 -1.83 -19.69 -1.71
C ALA A 19 -1.69 -20.02 -3.21
N ARG A 20 -1.81 -21.31 -3.59
CA ARG A 20 -1.71 -21.81 -4.97
C ARG A 20 -0.46 -21.32 -5.72
N CYS A 21 0.64 -21.15 -4.99
CA CYS A 21 1.92 -20.68 -5.51
C CYS A 21 3.08 -21.56 -5.00
N ASN A 22 4.22 -21.52 -5.69
CA ASN A 22 5.44 -22.17 -5.22
C ASN A 22 5.98 -21.40 -4.00
N ASN A 23 6.26 -22.11 -2.91
CA ASN A 23 6.76 -21.53 -1.67
C ASN A 23 8.15 -22.11 -1.35
N ASP A 24 9.05 -21.28 -0.80
CA ASP A 24 10.37 -21.70 -0.29
C ASP A 24 10.46 -21.41 1.21
N VAL A 25 10.02 -22.38 2.01
CA VAL A 25 9.97 -22.32 3.47
C VAL A 25 11.28 -22.85 4.05
N LYS A 26 11.89 -22.05 4.92
CA LYS A 26 13.10 -22.40 5.66
C LYS A 26 12.85 -22.29 7.16
N LEU A 27 13.22 -23.33 7.90
CA LEU A 27 13.19 -23.31 9.35
C LEU A 27 14.41 -22.55 9.88
N LEU A 28 14.17 -21.51 10.68
CA LEU A 28 15.21 -20.72 11.34
C LEU A 28 15.20 -21.01 12.84
N THR A 29 16.26 -21.62 13.34
CA THR A 29 16.42 -21.98 14.76
C THR A 29 17.40 -21.08 15.51
N ASN A 30 18.11 -20.18 14.81
CA ASN A 30 19.10 -19.27 15.40
C ASN A 30 18.60 -17.82 15.38
N SER A 31 18.63 -17.18 16.56
CA SER A 31 18.23 -15.78 16.76
C SER A 31 18.88 -14.80 15.79
N ARG A 32 20.20 -14.87 15.56
CA ARG A 32 20.93 -13.92 14.70
C ARG A 32 20.46 -13.96 13.25
N ALA A 33 20.23 -15.16 12.72
CA ALA A 33 19.73 -15.33 11.34
C ALA A 33 18.30 -14.82 11.21
N THR A 34 17.45 -15.15 12.20
CA THR A 34 16.06 -14.70 12.26
C THR A 34 15.97 -13.17 12.34
N THR A 35 16.73 -12.53 13.22
CA THR A 35 16.71 -11.06 13.37
C THR A 35 17.15 -10.35 12.09
N ASN A 36 18.25 -10.79 11.47
CA ASN A 36 18.74 -10.19 10.23
C ASN A 36 17.72 -10.31 9.09
N LEU A 37 17.10 -11.49 8.95
CA LEU A 37 16.09 -11.71 7.92
C LEU A 37 14.83 -10.89 8.18
N SER A 38 14.33 -10.89 9.43
CA SER A 38 13.15 -10.10 9.82
C SER A 38 13.37 -8.62 9.57
N PHE A 39 14.53 -8.08 9.94
CA PHE A 39 14.87 -6.68 9.67
C PHE A 39 14.86 -6.40 8.17
N TYR A 40 15.54 -7.22 7.37
CA TYR A 40 15.58 -7.06 5.91
C TYR A 40 14.19 -7.09 5.27
N ILE A 41 13.36 -8.10 5.61
CA ILE A 41 11.99 -8.22 5.10
C ILE A 41 11.18 -7.00 5.51
N THR A 42 11.26 -6.61 6.78
CA THR A 42 10.50 -5.47 7.31
C THR A 42 10.90 -4.18 6.60
N THR A 43 12.20 -3.90 6.46
CA THR A 43 12.69 -2.71 5.74
C THR A 43 12.25 -2.72 4.28
N TYR A 44 12.18 -3.89 3.64
CA TYR A 44 11.72 -4.01 2.27
C TYR A 44 10.21 -3.79 2.15
N GLN A 45 9.41 -4.43 3.00
CA GLN A 45 7.95 -4.31 3.01
C GLN A 45 7.49 -2.90 3.42
N THR A 46 8.18 -2.28 4.38
CA THR A 46 7.89 -0.92 4.87
C THR A 46 8.61 0.15 4.05
N LYS A 47 9.31 -0.22 2.97
CA LYS A 47 9.96 0.72 2.08
C LYS A 47 8.91 1.70 1.58
N LYS A 48 9.07 2.97 1.94
CA LYS A 48 8.13 4.03 1.55
C LYS A 48 7.96 3.99 0.03
N GLN A 49 6.70 4.10 -0.41
CA GLN A 49 6.40 4.28 -1.82
C GLN A 49 7.20 5.48 -2.34
N GLY A 50 7.79 5.33 -3.52
CA GLY A 50 8.63 6.37 -4.12
C GLY A 50 7.88 7.69 -4.20
N LYS A 51 8.60 8.81 -4.07
CA LYS A 51 7.98 10.14 -4.22
C LYS A 51 7.32 10.22 -5.61
N HIS A 52 6.09 10.71 -5.69
CA HIS A 52 5.40 10.96 -6.95
C HIS A 52 6.03 12.18 -7.66
N TYR A 53 7.20 11.99 -8.27
CA TYR A 53 7.91 13.06 -9.00
C TYR A 53 7.08 13.66 -10.14
N ASN A 54 6.05 12.95 -10.61
CA ASN A 54 5.15 13.36 -11.69
C ASN A 54 3.78 13.91 -11.21
N LEU A 55 3.55 14.11 -9.91
CA LEU A 55 2.25 14.57 -9.41
C LEU A 55 1.83 15.91 -10.04
N SER A 56 2.78 16.83 -10.24
CA SER A 56 2.54 18.09 -10.92
C SER A 56 2.04 17.88 -12.35
N ALA A 57 2.65 16.97 -13.11
CA ALA A 57 2.23 16.65 -14.48
C ALA A 57 0.82 16.04 -14.52
N VAL A 58 0.49 15.17 -13.55
CA VAL A 58 -0.85 14.58 -13.41
C VAL A 58 -1.90 15.68 -13.11
N LEU A 59 -1.59 16.60 -12.21
CA LEU A 59 -2.44 17.74 -11.88
C LEU A 59 -2.63 18.69 -13.08
N THR A 60 -1.55 19.01 -13.81
CA THR A 60 -1.63 19.85 -15.02
C THR A 60 -2.54 19.22 -16.07
N LYS A 61 -2.46 17.90 -16.26
CA LYS A 61 -3.36 17.16 -17.17
C LYS A 61 -4.83 17.26 -16.73
N GLY A 62 -5.10 17.11 -15.43
CA GLY A 62 -6.45 17.26 -14.87
C GLY A 62 -7.00 18.68 -15.02
N LEU A 63 -6.16 19.70 -14.83
CA LEU A 63 -6.51 21.10 -15.03
C LEU A 63 -6.82 21.42 -16.51
N ALA A 64 -5.97 20.96 -17.43
CA ALA A 64 -6.18 21.13 -18.87
C ALA A 64 -7.51 20.49 -19.32
N TYR A 65 -7.81 19.29 -18.81
CA TYR A 65 -9.10 18.63 -19.03
C TYR A 65 -10.27 19.46 -18.48
N HIS A 66 -10.13 20.04 -17.28
CA HIS A 66 -11.17 20.87 -16.68
C HIS A 66 -11.46 22.10 -17.55
N ASN A 67 -10.44 22.84 -17.95
CA ASN A 67 -10.59 24.04 -18.76
C ASN A 67 -11.22 23.77 -20.13
N ALA A 68 -10.95 22.61 -20.73
CA ALA A 68 -11.51 22.24 -22.03
C ALA A 68 -12.99 21.81 -21.98
N ARG A 69 -13.49 21.35 -20.81
CA ARG A 69 -14.82 20.73 -20.67
C ARG A 69 -15.78 21.49 -19.77
N THR A 70 -15.33 22.53 -19.07
CA THR A 70 -16.20 23.33 -18.21
C THR A 70 -16.63 24.60 -18.97
N PRO A 71 -17.91 24.73 -19.36
CA PRO A 71 -18.39 25.94 -20.00
C PRO A 71 -18.36 27.12 -19.02
N TYR A 72 -18.03 28.30 -19.51
CA TYR A 72 -17.88 29.54 -18.71
C TYR A 72 -19.18 30.00 -18.01
N LEU A 73 -20.34 29.52 -18.44
CA LEU A 73 -21.66 30.00 -18.01
C LEU A 73 -22.14 29.46 -16.64
N GLU A 74 -21.37 28.58 -15.98
CA GLU A 74 -21.72 28.07 -14.64
C GLU A 74 -21.22 28.99 -13.51
N ASP A 75 -21.89 28.93 -12.36
CA ASP A 75 -21.45 29.57 -11.11
C ASP A 75 -20.00 29.18 -10.80
N LEU A 76 -19.13 30.19 -10.68
CA LEU A 76 -17.69 30.05 -10.40
C LEU A 76 -17.44 29.12 -9.21
N ARG A 77 -18.28 29.19 -8.17
CA ARG A 77 -18.13 28.33 -6.98
C ARG A 77 -18.28 26.85 -7.33
N ASN A 78 -19.25 26.51 -8.16
CA ASN A 78 -19.51 25.13 -8.56
C ASN A 78 -18.43 24.63 -9.53
N GLN A 79 -17.93 25.49 -10.42
CA GLN A 79 -16.79 25.18 -11.27
C GLN A 79 -15.54 24.83 -10.45
N GLN A 80 -15.20 25.64 -9.43
CA GLN A 80 -14.03 25.37 -8.58
C GLN A 80 -14.19 24.10 -7.74
N ARG A 81 -15.39 23.81 -7.23
CA ARG A 81 -15.67 22.51 -6.58
C ARG A 81 -15.44 21.35 -7.54
N LEU A 82 -15.96 21.46 -8.77
CA LEU A 82 -15.82 20.43 -9.79
C LEU A 82 -14.34 20.24 -10.19
N LEU A 83 -13.55 21.31 -10.23
CA LEU A 83 -12.10 21.23 -10.44
C LEU A 83 -11.45 20.37 -9.35
N LEU A 84 -11.71 20.65 -8.08
CA LEU A 84 -11.14 19.88 -6.97
C LEU A 84 -11.50 18.39 -7.07
N PHE A 85 -12.77 18.07 -7.34
CA PHE A 85 -13.20 16.68 -7.55
C PHE A 85 -12.44 16.00 -8.69
N ARG A 86 -12.34 16.65 -9.86
CA ARG A 86 -11.61 16.10 -11.02
C ARG A 86 -10.13 15.90 -10.73
N LEU A 87 -9.48 16.84 -10.04
CA LEU A 87 -8.06 16.71 -9.67
C LEU A 87 -7.84 15.54 -8.72
N VAL A 88 -8.65 15.42 -7.66
CA VAL A 88 -8.59 14.29 -6.72
C VAL A 88 -8.80 12.96 -7.45
N HIS A 89 -9.79 12.86 -8.34
CA HIS A 89 -9.99 11.64 -9.13
C HIS A 89 -8.84 11.35 -10.09
N THR A 90 -8.20 12.38 -10.64
CA THR A 90 -7.01 12.20 -11.51
C THR A 90 -5.84 11.66 -10.68
N ILE A 91 -5.63 12.16 -9.46
CA ILE A 91 -4.63 11.62 -8.54
C ILE A 91 -4.94 10.18 -8.17
N ASN A 92 -6.17 9.90 -7.73
CA ASN A 92 -6.59 8.56 -7.32
C ASN A 92 -6.45 7.54 -8.45
N ARG A 93 -6.68 7.95 -9.71
CA ARG A 93 -6.53 7.07 -10.88
C ARG A 93 -5.09 6.62 -11.09
N GLU A 94 -4.13 7.51 -10.85
CA GLU A 94 -2.70 7.23 -11.03
C GLU A 94 -2.05 6.69 -9.74
N GLN A 95 -2.81 6.57 -8.65
CA GLN A 95 -2.31 6.06 -7.38
C GLN A 95 -2.22 4.53 -7.43
N GLU A 96 -1.00 4.01 -7.30
CA GLU A 96 -0.77 2.58 -7.14
C GLU A 96 -0.95 2.18 -5.67
N LEU A 97 -1.77 1.17 -5.42
CA LEU A 97 -1.99 0.59 -4.10
C LEU A 97 -1.57 -0.88 -4.10
N ALA A 98 -0.95 -1.34 -3.00
CA ALA A 98 -0.61 -2.73 -2.85
C ALA A 98 -1.88 -3.59 -2.72
N ALA A 99 -1.96 -4.72 -3.43
CA ALA A 99 -3.12 -5.61 -3.37
C ALA A 99 -3.52 -6.05 -1.93
N PRO A 100 -2.59 -6.36 -1.01
CA PRO A 100 -2.94 -6.65 0.38
C PRO A 100 -3.62 -5.48 1.09
N MET A 101 -3.19 -4.24 0.82
CA MET A 101 -3.80 -3.03 1.38
C MET A 101 -5.23 -2.85 0.86
N VAL A 102 -5.47 -3.10 -0.43
CA VAL A 102 -6.84 -3.06 -1.01
C VAL A 102 -7.73 -4.08 -0.31
N MET A 103 -7.25 -5.31 -0.12
CA MET A 103 -8.02 -6.35 0.56
C MET A 103 -8.31 -6.01 2.03
N LEU A 104 -7.34 -5.43 2.75
CA LEU A 104 -7.54 -4.98 4.13
C LEU A 104 -8.71 -4.00 4.27
N TYR A 105 -8.82 -3.02 3.35
CA TYR A 105 -9.94 -2.08 3.34
C TYR A 105 -11.26 -2.74 2.91
N LEU A 106 -11.25 -3.58 1.87
CA LEU A 106 -12.45 -4.29 1.41
C LEU A 106 -13.04 -5.20 2.48
N MET A 107 -12.18 -5.82 3.29
CA MET A 107 -12.57 -6.71 4.37
C MET A 107 -12.88 -5.98 5.69
N GLY A 108 -12.70 -4.66 5.75
CA GLY A 108 -12.91 -3.87 6.97
C GLY A 108 -11.92 -4.15 8.09
N TRP A 109 -10.76 -4.73 7.78
CA TRP A 109 -9.74 -5.12 8.77
C TRP A 109 -8.87 -3.94 9.22
N GLY A 110 -8.91 -2.83 8.49
CA GLY A 110 -8.09 -1.64 8.76
C GLY A 110 -6.66 -1.78 8.25
N ASP A 111 -5.85 -0.75 8.47
CA ASP A 111 -4.50 -0.60 7.91
C ASP A 111 -3.40 -0.59 8.98
N THR A 112 -3.75 -0.92 10.23
CA THR A 112 -2.82 -0.88 11.36
C THR A 112 -2.59 -2.28 11.94
N TYR A 113 -1.31 -2.66 12.04
CA TYR A 113 -0.88 -3.80 12.84
C TYR A 113 -0.29 -3.26 14.14
N GLN A 114 -1.01 -3.42 15.24
CA GLN A 114 -0.56 -3.00 16.56
C GLN A 114 -0.54 -4.21 17.49
N SER A 115 0.58 -4.43 18.17
CA SER A 115 0.66 -5.42 19.26
C SER A 115 0.07 -4.88 20.56
N HIS A 116 0.00 -3.56 20.71
CA HIS A 116 -0.44 -2.88 21.92
C HIS A 116 -1.31 -1.68 21.54
N HIS A 117 -2.30 -1.38 22.37
CA HIS A 117 -3.08 -0.15 22.23
C HIS A 117 -2.34 1.00 22.93
N TYR A 118 -2.12 2.08 22.18
CA TYR A 118 -1.55 3.31 22.72
C TYR A 118 -2.67 4.31 23.01
N MET A 119 -2.55 5.05 24.11
CA MET A 119 -3.46 6.14 24.45
C MET A 119 -2.71 7.47 24.41
N PRO A 120 -3.24 8.52 23.78
CA PRO A 120 -2.60 9.84 23.81
C PRO A 120 -2.56 10.35 25.25
N ILE A 121 -1.38 10.75 25.70
CA ILE A 121 -1.20 11.43 26.99
C ILE A 121 -1.22 12.93 26.72
N TYR A 122 -2.29 13.59 27.12
CA TYR A 122 -2.40 15.04 27.01
C TYR A 122 -1.63 15.69 28.17
N TRP A 123 -0.58 16.42 27.86
CA TRP A 123 0.11 17.28 28.83
C TRP A 123 -0.50 18.68 28.78
N SER A 124 -0.84 19.25 29.93
CA SER A 124 -1.07 20.69 30.04
C SER A 124 0.28 21.42 29.94
N SER A 125 0.32 22.54 29.21
CA SER A 125 1.48 23.44 29.26
C SER A 125 1.75 23.85 30.71
N PHE A 126 3.02 23.81 31.10
CA PHE A 126 3.51 24.56 32.26
C PHE A 126 3.45 26.06 31.98
#